data_AF-A0A9W9RBU0-F1
#
_entry.id   AF-A0A9W9RBU0-F1
#
_cell.length_a   1.000
_cell.length_b   1.000
_cell.length_c   1.000
_cell.angle_alpha   90.00
_cell.angle_beta   90.00
_cell.angle_gamma   90.00
#
_symmetry.space_group_name_H-M   'P 1'
#
loop_
_entity.id
_entity.type
_entity.pdbx_description
1 polymer ?
#
loop_
_entity_poly.entity_id
_entity_poly.type
_entity_poly.pdbx_seq_one_letter_code
_entity_poly.pdbx_strand_id
1 'polypeptide(L)'
;IMFFSRTALLAALASYAYAQTSTDCNPMNTTCPADPALGTEHTWNFNTTLDDKIWDMETGDYEYGDDGAEFTLTGEGTSTLLSSNFYIFFGVVESHVKMAKGAGLISSVVLESDDLDEIDWEWVGYNTSQVQSNFFGKGNDTSFDRGGYHDVSNADSEFHNYTTYWAEDVTQWWIDDVMVRELKYDDKGTLGGENYPQTPCRVKFSLWPAGTKKAAQGTIEWAGGLVDWDAAPFTMVLGKLRVKDFHTGKEYTYGDHSGSFESIKVEEGNSTTVTELNKPPPKTAADKWNDLGEGAHIGIYCGAAAGGVLAIAAFLIFCLRQRRKGRLEHALDNNQYAENRTEMQNFQNDWKASEFKNGGYKQVNN
;
A
#
# COMPACT_ATOMS: atom_id res chain seq x y z
N ILE A 1 15.60 40.42 -36.59
CA ILE A 1 16.77 39.64 -36.12
C ILE A 1 17.08 40.11 -34.71
N MET A 2 16.57 39.42 -33.70
CA MET A 2 17.02 39.55 -32.31
C MET A 2 16.86 38.16 -31.70
N PHE A 3 17.98 37.44 -31.64
CA PHE A 3 18.12 36.18 -30.94
C PHE A 3 18.03 36.48 -29.44
N PHE A 4 16.95 36.05 -28.79
CA PHE A 4 16.92 35.99 -27.33
C PHE A 4 17.48 34.64 -26.87
N SER A 5 18.53 34.74 -26.04
CA SER A 5 19.33 33.65 -25.48
C SER A 5 18.48 32.70 -24.64
N ARG A 6 18.43 31.42 -25.02
CA ARG A 6 17.80 30.31 -24.28
C ARG A 6 18.73 29.73 -23.22
N THR A 7 19.19 30.53 -22.26
CA THR A 7 20.16 30.06 -21.26
C THR A 7 19.91 30.71 -19.91
N ALA A 8 18.85 30.30 -19.19
CA ALA A 8 18.66 30.58 -17.76
C ALA A 8 17.48 29.79 -17.15
N LEU A 9 17.41 28.46 -17.32
CA LEU A 9 16.33 27.66 -16.71
C LEU A 9 16.77 26.29 -16.17
N LEU A 10 18.04 26.11 -15.81
CA LEU A 10 18.62 24.79 -15.49
C LEU A 10 19.12 24.63 -14.04
N ALA A 11 18.87 25.60 -13.14
CA ALA A 11 19.50 25.62 -11.80
C ALA A 11 18.53 25.44 -10.62
N ALA A 12 17.29 24.99 -10.82
CA ALA A 12 16.27 24.95 -9.77
C ALA A 12 15.53 23.59 -9.64
N LEU A 13 16.17 22.48 -10.01
CA LEU A 13 15.66 21.12 -9.79
C LEU A 13 16.12 20.51 -8.43
N ALA A 14 17.04 21.17 -7.72
CA ALA A 14 17.78 20.63 -6.58
C ALA A 14 17.08 20.75 -5.22
N SER A 15 15.79 20.41 -5.06
CA SER A 15 15.20 20.56 -3.71
C SER A 15 14.14 19.59 -3.23
N TYR A 16 13.67 18.57 -3.97
CA TYR A 16 12.67 17.64 -3.40
C TYR A 16 12.70 16.17 -3.89
N ALA A 17 13.74 15.74 -4.61
CA ALA A 17 14.00 14.30 -4.83
C ALA A 17 14.22 13.53 -3.50
N TYR A 18 14.50 14.24 -2.39
CA TYR A 18 14.64 13.70 -1.03
C TYR A 18 13.47 12.86 -0.51
N ALA A 19 12.26 12.96 -1.08
CA ALA A 19 11.14 12.14 -0.62
C ALA A 19 11.15 10.72 -1.21
N GLN A 20 11.86 10.50 -2.32
CA GLN A 20 11.95 9.19 -2.98
C GLN A 20 13.31 8.52 -2.70
N THR A 21 14.38 9.32 -2.63
CA THR A 21 15.75 8.81 -2.56
C THR A 21 16.38 9.09 -1.20
N SER A 22 16.39 8.10 -0.33
CA SER A 22 17.01 8.21 0.98
C SER A 22 17.57 6.88 1.44
N THR A 23 18.65 6.95 2.22
CA THR A 23 19.31 5.79 2.81
C THR A 23 19.46 6.02 4.30
N ASP A 24 19.12 5.01 5.09
CA ASP A 24 19.35 5.01 6.53
C ASP A 24 20.84 4.86 6.86
N CYS A 25 21.59 4.20 5.97
CA CYS A 25 23.00 3.93 6.12
C CYS A 25 23.72 4.06 4.79
N ASN A 26 24.44 5.16 4.58
CA ASN A 26 25.24 5.33 3.37
C ASN A 26 26.62 4.65 3.53
N PRO A 27 26.93 3.59 2.76
CA PRO A 27 28.13 2.79 2.92
C PRO A 27 29.41 3.51 2.46
N MET A 28 29.31 4.63 1.74
CA MET A 28 30.48 5.49 1.46
C MET A 28 30.92 6.33 2.67
N ASN A 29 30.05 6.48 3.68
CA ASN A 29 30.31 7.28 4.87
C ASN A 29 30.53 6.44 6.13
N THR A 30 29.97 5.23 6.19
CA THR A 30 30.04 4.34 7.35
C THR A 30 30.02 2.87 6.93
N THR A 31 30.29 1.95 7.84
CA THR A 31 30.06 0.51 7.60
C THR A 31 28.59 0.19 7.87
N CYS A 32 27.90 -0.36 6.86
CA CYS A 32 26.49 -0.71 6.91
C CYS A 32 26.28 -2.23 7.11
N PRO A 33 25.08 -2.64 7.56
CA PRO A 33 24.67 -4.05 7.51
C PRO A 33 24.72 -4.61 6.08
N ALA A 34 24.71 -5.94 5.96
CA ALA A 34 24.62 -6.60 4.67
C ALA A 34 23.20 -6.48 4.09
N ASP A 35 23.13 -6.27 2.78
CA ASP A 35 21.89 -6.12 2.03
C ASP A 35 21.35 -7.50 1.64
N PRO A 36 20.12 -7.89 2.06
CA PRO A 36 19.56 -9.19 1.69
C PRO A 36 19.42 -9.31 0.17
N ALA A 37 19.93 -10.38 -0.42
CA ALA A 37 19.85 -10.56 -1.87
C ALA A 37 18.48 -11.14 -2.31
N LEU A 38 18.10 -10.91 -3.56
CA LEU A 38 17.09 -11.75 -4.21
C LEU A 38 17.69 -13.13 -4.47
N GLY A 39 18.87 -13.18 -5.11
CA GLY A 39 19.64 -14.41 -5.33
C GLY A 39 18.98 -15.41 -6.30
N THR A 40 17.98 -14.97 -7.08
CA THR A 40 17.23 -15.82 -8.03
C THR A 40 16.53 -14.96 -9.09
N GLU A 41 15.84 -15.64 -10.00
CA GLU A 41 14.78 -15.06 -10.83
C GLU A 41 13.41 -15.40 -10.25
N HIS A 42 12.50 -14.42 -10.21
CA HIS A 42 11.11 -14.64 -9.84
C HIS A 42 10.16 -13.72 -10.59
N THR A 43 8.90 -14.13 -10.70
CA THR A 43 7.82 -13.35 -11.31
C THR A 43 6.64 -13.27 -10.36
N TRP A 44 6.30 -12.07 -9.92
CA TRP A 44 5.13 -11.77 -9.10
C TRP A 44 3.96 -11.32 -9.98
N ASN A 45 2.77 -11.82 -9.66
CA ASN A 45 1.51 -11.24 -10.13
C ASN A 45 0.90 -10.44 -8.98
N PHE A 46 0.70 -9.15 -9.20
CA PHE A 46 0.27 -8.20 -8.17
C PHE A 46 -1.24 -8.19 -7.94
N ASN A 47 -1.96 -9.19 -8.45
CA ASN A 47 -3.34 -9.49 -8.09
C ASN A 47 -3.45 -10.56 -6.97
N THR A 48 -2.32 -10.91 -6.34
CA THR A 48 -2.25 -11.87 -5.23
C THR A 48 -1.60 -11.24 -4.01
N THR A 49 -1.90 -11.77 -2.82
CA THR A 49 -1.34 -11.27 -1.55
C THR A 49 0.18 -11.24 -1.58
N LEU A 50 0.76 -10.04 -1.44
CA LEU A 50 2.20 -9.83 -1.28
C LEU A 50 2.66 -10.32 0.10
N ASP A 51 3.84 -10.94 0.12
CA ASP A 51 4.52 -11.37 1.34
C ASP A 51 5.25 -10.17 1.96
N ASP A 52 4.91 -9.84 3.21
CA ASP A 52 5.45 -8.72 3.98
C ASP A 52 6.95 -8.86 4.29
N LYS A 53 7.51 -10.06 4.11
CA LYS A 53 8.95 -10.29 4.22
C LYS A 53 9.69 -10.04 2.92
N ILE A 54 8.98 -9.97 1.80
CA ILE A 54 9.56 -9.69 0.48
C ILE A 54 9.36 -8.23 0.11
N TRP A 55 8.22 -7.65 0.51
CA TRP A 55 7.80 -6.31 0.14
C TRP A 55 7.37 -5.51 1.37
N ASP A 56 7.74 -4.23 1.41
CA ASP A 56 7.35 -3.29 2.45
C ASP A 56 6.72 -2.04 1.85
N MET A 57 5.65 -1.54 2.50
CA MET A 57 5.04 -0.26 2.15
C MET A 57 5.65 0.82 3.03
N GLU A 58 6.63 1.54 2.50
CA GLU A 58 7.31 2.63 3.21
C GLU A 58 6.37 3.83 3.43
N THR A 59 5.48 4.10 2.48
CA THR A 59 4.41 5.11 2.62
C THR A 59 3.12 4.67 1.93
N GLY A 60 1.98 5.07 2.49
CA GLY A 60 0.67 4.77 1.92
C GLY A 60 0.29 3.29 1.98
N ASP A 61 -0.72 2.93 1.20
CA ASP A 61 -1.25 1.57 1.07
C ASP A 61 -1.52 1.27 -0.41
N TYR A 62 -1.82 0.00 -0.71
CA TYR A 62 -2.27 -0.42 -2.03
C TYR A 62 -3.53 -1.29 -1.89
N GLU A 63 -4.34 -1.33 -2.94
CA GLU A 63 -5.53 -2.20 -3.02
C GLU A 63 -5.35 -3.21 -4.17
N TYR A 64 -5.98 -4.37 -4.06
CA TYR A 64 -5.99 -5.34 -5.16
C TYR A 64 -7.15 -5.05 -6.10
N GLY A 65 -6.85 -4.62 -7.32
CA GLY A 65 -7.77 -4.62 -8.45
C GLY A 65 -7.74 -5.96 -9.21
N ASP A 66 -8.64 -6.12 -10.18
CA ASP A 66 -8.67 -7.29 -11.06
C ASP A 66 -7.37 -7.42 -11.89
N ASP A 67 -6.76 -6.27 -12.20
CA ASP A 67 -5.62 -6.10 -13.09
C ASP A 67 -4.26 -6.10 -12.38
N GLY A 68 -4.21 -5.95 -11.04
CA GLY A 68 -2.97 -5.76 -10.30
C GLY A 68 -3.13 -5.00 -9.00
N ALA A 69 -2.01 -4.57 -8.41
CA ALA A 69 -1.98 -3.72 -7.24
C ALA A 69 -2.17 -2.26 -7.65
N GLU A 70 -3.12 -1.60 -7.00
CA GLU A 70 -3.52 -0.21 -7.25
C GLU A 70 -2.96 0.69 -6.16
N PHE A 71 -2.04 1.57 -6.54
CA PHE A 71 -1.47 2.61 -5.69
C PHE A 71 -2.27 3.89 -5.91
N THR A 72 -3.07 4.28 -4.92
CA THR A 72 -4.07 5.35 -5.08
C THR A 72 -3.83 6.52 -4.14
N LEU A 73 -3.82 7.74 -4.69
CA LEU A 73 -3.81 8.99 -3.93
C LEU A 73 -5.22 9.59 -3.89
N THR A 74 -5.75 9.80 -2.69
CA THR A 74 -7.12 10.31 -2.48
C THR A 74 -7.15 11.73 -1.91
N GLY A 75 -6.00 12.34 -1.60
CA GLY A 75 -5.97 13.69 -1.03
C GLY A 75 -4.58 14.26 -0.77
N GLU A 76 -4.52 15.57 -0.48
CA GLU A 76 -3.28 16.30 -0.20
C GLU A 76 -2.42 15.63 0.88
N GLY A 77 -1.11 15.56 0.66
CA GLY A 77 -0.16 15.02 1.63
C GLY A 77 -0.07 13.50 1.65
N THR A 78 -0.69 12.80 0.69
CA THR A 78 -0.55 11.35 0.50
C THR A 78 0.52 11.04 -0.54
N SER A 79 1.20 9.91 -0.36
CA SER A 79 2.10 9.25 -1.32
C SER A 79 1.99 7.74 -1.13
N THR A 80 2.44 6.99 -2.13
CA THR A 80 2.61 5.55 -2.02
C THR A 80 4.04 5.18 -2.39
N LEU A 81 4.65 4.28 -1.63
CA LEU A 81 5.98 3.75 -1.93
C LEU A 81 6.05 2.29 -1.46
N LEU A 82 6.06 1.38 -2.43
CA LEU A 82 6.36 -0.03 -2.23
C LEU A 82 7.84 -0.27 -2.50
N SER A 83 8.50 -1.02 -1.63
CA SER A 83 9.93 -1.29 -1.68
C SER A 83 10.18 -2.78 -1.48
N SER A 84 11.11 -3.37 -2.24
CA SER A 84 11.55 -4.73 -1.95
C SER A 84 12.43 -4.77 -0.71
N ASN A 85 12.23 -5.76 0.15
CA ASN A 85 13.14 -6.04 1.27
C ASN A 85 14.46 -6.69 0.82
N PHE A 86 14.50 -7.13 -0.44
CA PHE A 86 15.69 -7.64 -1.09
C PHE A 86 16.31 -6.61 -2.01
N TYR A 87 17.58 -6.82 -2.32
CA TYR A 87 18.35 -6.11 -3.31
C TYR A 87 18.69 -7.05 -4.47
N ILE A 88 18.90 -6.49 -5.65
CA ILE A 88 19.54 -7.16 -6.77
C ILE A 88 20.86 -6.48 -7.07
N PHE A 89 21.84 -7.24 -7.55
CA PHE A 89 23.12 -6.67 -7.95
C PHE A 89 23.39 -7.01 -9.40
N PHE A 90 23.14 -6.04 -10.28
CA PHE A 90 22.86 -6.26 -11.69
C PHE A 90 21.66 -7.22 -11.91
N GLY A 91 21.04 -7.15 -13.08
CA GLY A 91 19.85 -7.92 -13.30
C GLY A 91 18.94 -7.47 -14.42
N VAL A 92 17.72 -7.96 -14.35
CA VAL A 92 16.60 -7.53 -15.18
C VAL A 92 15.41 -7.23 -14.30
N VAL A 93 14.79 -6.08 -14.49
CA VAL A 93 13.52 -5.70 -13.87
C VAL A 93 12.52 -5.38 -14.97
N GLU A 94 11.52 -6.24 -15.11
CA GLU A 94 10.46 -6.19 -16.13
C GLU A 94 9.14 -5.88 -15.43
N SER A 95 8.67 -4.64 -15.55
CA SER A 95 7.52 -4.10 -14.84
C SER A 95 6.37 -3.79 -15.79
N HIS A 96 5.21 -4.41 -15.59
CA HIS A 96 3.99 -4.09 -16.32
C HIS A 96 3.18 -3.05 -15.56
N VAL A 97 3.15 -1.83 -16.07
CA VAL A 97 2.61 -0.65 -15.36
C VAL A 97 1.57 0.10 -16.19
N LYS A 98 0.49 0.54 -15.53
CA LYS A 98 -0.36 1.67 -15.97
C LYS A 98 -0.07 2.86 -15.05
N MET A 99 0.34 3.99 -15.61
CA MET A 99 0.68 5.19 -14.84
C MET A 99 -0.59 5.97 -14.39
N ALA A 100 -0.46 6.79 -13.35
CA ALA A 100 -1.56 7.62 -12.83
C ALA A 100 -1.71 8.97 -13.55
N LYS A 101 -2.83 9.18 -14.25
CA LYS A 101 -3.09 10.43 -14.98
C LYS A 101 -3.43 11.58 -14.04
N GLY A 102 -2.83 12.74 -14.29
CA GLY A 102 -3.11 14.01 -13.61
C GLY A 102 -1.89 14.91 -13.56
N ALA A 103 -2.10 16.22 -13.75
CA ALA A 103 -1.00 17.18 -13.61
C ALA A 103 -0.44 17.15 -12.18
N GLY A 104 0.87 17.33 -12.04
CA GLY A 104 1.56 17.33 -10.75
C GLY A 104 1.84 15.95 -10.16
N LEU A 105 1.37 14.86 -10.77
CA LEU A 105 1.57 13.49 -10.29
C LEU A 105 2.73 12.81 -11.00
N ILE A 106 3.48 12.01 -10.26
CA ILE A 106 4.55 11.17 -10.78
C ILE A 106 4.28 9.72 -10.41
N SER A 107 4.25 8.85 -11.40
CA SER A 107 4.40 7.40 -11.20
C SER A 107 5.86 7.05 -11.40
N SER A 108 6.44 6.17 -10.60
CA SER A 108 7.85 5.78 -10.72
C SER A 108 8.08 4.29 -10.51
N VAL A 109 9.03 3.75 -11.28
CA VAL A 109 9.70 2.46 -11.02
C VAL A 109 11.17 2.78 -10.82
N VAL A 110 11.74 2.40 -9.69
CA VAL A 110 13.10 2.84 -9.30
C VAL A 110 13.91 1.65 -8.82
N LEU A 111 15.15 1.56 -9.29
CA LEU A 111 16.20 0.77 -8.66
C LEU A 111 17.07 1.72 -7.87
N GLU A 112 17.17 1.53 -6.56
CA GLU A 112 17.96 2.42 -5.69
C GLU A 112 18.82 1.63 -4.70
N SER A 113 20.10 2.00 -4.60
CA SER A 113 21.06 1.44 -3.65
C SER A 113 21.18 2.27 -2.36
N ASP A 114 21.84 1.67 -1.36
CA ASP A 114 22.16 2.35 -0.11
C ASP A 114 23.18 3.49 -0.26
N ASP A 115 23.98 3.54 -1.33
CA ASP A 115 24.86 4.68 -1.65
C ASP A 115 24.23 5.68 -2.62
N LEU A 116 22.95 5.50 -2.97
CA LEU A 116 22.16 6.36 -3.85
C LEU A 116 22.59 6.29 -5.33
N ASP A 117 23.09 5.15 -5.78
CA ASP A 117 22.98 4.79 -7.20
C ASP A 117 21.50 4.54 -7.52
N GLU A 118 21.02 5.10 -8.63
CA GLU A 118 19.61 5.10 -9.01
C GLU A 118 19.43 4.83 -10.51
N ILE A 119 18.45 4.01 -10.87
CA ILE A 119 17.95 3.83 -12.24
C ILE A 119 16.43 3.90 -12.20
N ASP A 120 15.83 4.78 -12.99
CA ASP A 120 14.38 5.01 -12.90
C ASP A 120 13.65 4.96 -14.25
N TRP A 121 12.35 4.73 -14.12
CA TRP A 121 11.31 5.13 -15.05
C TRP A 121 10.36 6.10 -14.33
N GLU A 122 10.09 7.26 -14.92
CA GLU A 122 9.18 8.27 -14.36
C GLU A 122 8.13 8.73 -15.38
N TRP A 123 6.86 8.63 -15.02
CA TRP A 123 5.75 9.18 -15.81
C TRP A 123 5.25 10.46 -15.14
N VAL A 124 5.25 11.55 -15.90
CA VAL A 124 4.56 12.78 -15.51
C VAL A 124 3.09 12.67 -15.92
N GLY A 125 2.18 12.74 -14.94
CA GLY A 125 0.79 12.38 -15.15
C GLY A 125 0.00 13.27 -16.13
N TYR A 126 0.53 14.43 -16.52
CA TYR A 126 -0.07 15.28 -17.56
C TYR A 126 0.21 14.79 -18.99
N ASN A 127 1.23 13.94 -19.19
CA ASN A 127 1.62 13.42 -20.50
C ASN A 127 1.56 11.89 -20.53
N THR A 128 0.40 11.36 -20.93
CA THR A 128 0.16 9.91 -20.98
C THR A 128 0.70 9.25 -22.25
N SER A 129 1.50 9.98 -23.03
CA SER A 129 2.09 9.51 -24.30
C SER A 129 3.63 9.37 -24.24
N GLN A 130 4.22 9.50 -23.04
CA GLN A 130 5.66 9.53 -22.87
C GLN A 130 6.06 9.05 -21.47
N VAL A 131 7.27 8.48 -21.37
CA VAL A 131 7.93 8.15 -20.11
C VAL A 131 9.35 8.72 -20.10
N GLN A 132 9.85 9.08 -18.92
CA GLN A 132 11.24 9.44 -18.69
C GLN A 132 12.01 8.23 -18.17
N SER A 133 13.22 8.04 -18.70
CA SER A 133 14.24 7.21 -18.06
C SER A 133 15.30 8.13 -17.47
N ASN A 134 15.80 7.86 -16.28
CA ASN A 134 16.89 8.64 -15.70
C ASN A 134 17.79 7.74 -14.82
N PHE A 135 18.92 8.31 -14.40
CA PHE A 135 19.86 7.64 -13.52
C PHE A 135 20.64 8.64 -12.67
N PHE A 136 21.01 8.21 -11.47
CA PHE A 136 21.92 8.92 -10.59
C PHE A 136 23.02 7.97 -10.13
N GLY A 137 24.22 8.52 -9.92
CA GLY A 137 25.31 7.77 -9.33
C GLY A 137 25.70 8.41 -8.01
N LYS A 138 25.73 7.63 -6.94
CA LYS A 138 26.19 8.05 -5.61
C LYS A 138 25.48 9.29 -5.07
N GLY A 139 24.20 9.46 -5.41
CA GLY A 139 23.38 10.63 -5.05
C GLY A 139 23.86 11.94 -5.68
N ASN A 140 24.74 11.90 -6.68
CA ASN A 140 25.24 13.09 -7.34
C ASN A 140 24.11 13.72 -8.18
N ASP A 141 23.58 14.86 -7.76
CA ASP A 141 22.49 15.61 -8.40
C ASP A 141 22.99 16.90 -9.11
N THR A 142 24.30 17.01 -9.36
CA THR A 142 24.91 18.24 -9.90
C THR A 142 24.48 18.58 -11.34
N SER A 143 23.90 17.62 -12.05
CA SER A 143 23.32 17.81 -13.39
C SER A 143 21.99 17.08 -13.56
N PHE A 144 21.12 17.64 -14.39
CA PHE A 144 19.80 17.08 -14.71
C PHE A 144 19.65 16.77 -16.21
N ASP A 145 20.77 16.70 -16.94
CA ASP A 145 20.82 16.35 -18.37
C ASP A 145 20.97 14.83 -18.64
N ARG A 146 20.83 14.02 -17.58
CA ARG A 146 20.95 12.55 -17.60
C ARG A 146 19.66 11.82 -17.97
N GLY A 147 18.53 12.53 -18.04
CA GLY A 147 17.25 11.96 -18.43
C GLY A 147 17.12 11.71 -19.94
N GLY A 148 16.29 10.75 -20.32
CA GLY A 148 15.84 10.49 -21.68
C GLY A 148 14.31 10.39 -21.73
N TYR A 149 13.69 10.87 -22.80
CA TYR A 149 12.24 10.85 -22.99
C TYR A 149 11.87 9.88 -24.11
N HIS A 150 10.90 9.01 -23.84
CA HIS A 150 10.53 7.90 -24.74
C HIS A 150 9.04 7.88 -24.99
N ASP A 151 8.65 7.76 -26.25
CA ASP A 151 7.24 7.72 -26.64
C ASP A 151 6.59 6.39 -26.22
N VAL A 152 5.43 6.48 -25.58
CA VAL A 152 4.59 5.33 -25.20
C VAL A 152 3.13 5.76 -25.16
N SER A 153 2.33 5.31 -26.12
CA SER A 153 0.92 5.73 -26.21
C SER A 153 0.06 5.09 -25.14
N ASN A 154 -0.93 5.82 -24.60
CA ASN A 154 -1.94 5.28 -23.68
C ASN A 154 -1.38 4.72 -22.37
N ALA A 155 -0.25 5.24 -21.88
CA ALA A 155 0.40 4.71 -20.67
C ALA A 155 -0.48 4.76 -19.41
N ASP A 156 -1.55 5.56 -19.41
CA ASP A 156 -2.57 5.66 -18.34
C ASP A 156 -3.68 4.61 -18.42
N SER A 157 -3.89 4.00 -19.59
CA SER A 157 -5.04 3.11 -19.85
C SER A 157 -4.66 1.72 -20.34
N GLU A 158 -3.43 1.54 -20.84
CA GLU A 158 -2.89 0.27 -21.31
C GLU A 158 -1.65 -0.12 -20.48
N PHE A 159 -1.50 -1.41 -20.19
CA PHE A 159 -0.26 -1.91 -19.62
C PHE A 159 0.82 -1.94 -20.68
N HIS A 160 1.98 -1.39 -20.34
CA HIS A 160 3.21 -1.56 -21.11
C HIS A 160 4.24 -2.29 -20.29
N ASN A 161 5.10 -3.05 -20.97
CA ASN A 161 6.26 -3.69 -20.38
C ASN A 161 7.44 -2.71 -20.35
N TYR A 162 7.79 -2.22 -19.17
CA TYR A 162 8.98 -1.42 -18.95
C TYR A 162 10.08 -2.30 -18.37
N THR A 163 11.07 -2.63 -19.19
CA THR A 163 12.19 -3.49 -18.79
C THR A 163 13.47 -2.68 -18.66
N THR A 164 14.07 -2.76 -17.48
CA THR A 164 15.44 -2.30 -17.21
C THR A 164 16.36 -3.52 -17.21
N TYR A 165 17.25 -3.60 -18.19
CA TYR A 165 18.40 -4.51 -18.16
C TYR A 165 19.59 -3.72 -17.60
N TRP A 166 20.19 -4.22 -16.52
CA TRP A 166 21.27 -3.54 -15.82
C TRP A 166 22.43 -4.50 -15.62
N ALA A 167 23.57 -4.20 -16.25
CA ALA A 167 24.79 -4.98 -16.16
C ALA A 167 25.98 -4.09 -15.78
N GLU A 168 27.16 -4.68 -15.60
CA GLU A 168 28.38 -3.96 -15.23
C GLU A 168 28.80 -2.93 -16.30
N ASP A 169 28.63 -3.27 -17.58
CA ASP A 169 29.10 -2.47 -18.71
C ASP A 169 27.99 -1.63 -19.38
N VAL A 170 26.72 -1.99 -19.17
CA VAL A 170 25.59 -1.35 -19.85
C VAL A 170 24.27 -1.42 -19.07
N THR A 171 23.53 -0.31 -19.07
CA THR A 171 22.13 -0.24 -18.67
C THR A 171 21.28 0.05 -19.90
N GLN A 172 20.20 -0.70 -20.08
CA GLN A 172 19.28 -0.55 -21.19
C GLN A 172 17.84 -0.44 -20.68
N TRP A 173 17.09 0.44 -21.33
CA TRP A 173 15.67 0.66 -21.08
C TRP A 173 14.90 0.20 -22.30
N TRP A 174 13.88 -0.61 -22.05
CA TRP A 174 13.05 -1.24 -23.07
C TRP A 174 11.58 -0.97 -22.78
N ILE A 175 10.81 -0.71 -23.83
CA ILE A 175 9.35 -0.59 -23.80
C ILE A 175 8.78 -1.60 -24.80
N ASP A 176 7.93 -2.52 -24.35
CA ASP A 176 7.26 -3.53 -25.18
C ASP A 176 8.23 -4.27 -26.13
N ASP A 177 9.31 -4.80 -25.56
CA ASP A 177 10.40 -5.52 -26.26
C ASP A 177 11.23 -4.67 -27.25
N VAL A 178 11.06 -3.34 -27.24
CA VAL A 178 11.86 -2.39 -28.03
C VAL A 178 12.81 -1.61 -27.13
N MET A 179 14.11 -1.69 -27.38
CA MET A 179 15.11 -0.88 -26.68
C MET A 179 14.97 0.59 -27.08
N VAL A 180 14.72 1.46 -26.10
CA VAL A 180 14.56 2.90 -26.30
C VAL A 180 15.77 3.70 -25.83
N ARG A 181 16.58 3.14 -24.94
CA ARG A 181 17.82 3.77 -24.46
C ARG A 181 18.88 2.75 -24.09
N GLU A 182 20.13 3.10 -24.34
CA GLU A 182 21.33 2.43 -23.85
C GLU A 182 22.24 3.46 -23.16
N LEU A 183 22.77 3.10 -21.99
CA LEU A 183 23.77 3.85 -21.23
C LEU A 183 24.97 2.92 -21.00
N LYS A 184 26.12 3.27 -21.54
CA LYS A 184 27.36 2.53 -21.29
C LYS A 184 28.01 2.99 -19.99
N TYR A 185 28.72 2.09 -19.33
CA TYR A 185 29.50 2.39 -18.13
C TYR A 185 30.37 3.64 -18.31
N ASP A 186 31.08 3.76 -19.44
CA ASP A 186 32.04 4.83 -19.74
C ASP A 186 31.44 6.06 -20.42
N ASP A 187 30.11 6.18 -20.50
CA ASP A 187 29.45 7.34 -21.11
C ASP A 187 29.84 8.65 -20.40
N LYS A 188 29.83 9.77 -21.14
CA LYS A 188 30.11 11.07 -20.53
C LYS A 188 29.10 11.40 -19.42
N GLY A 189 27.85 10.99 -19.55
CA GLY A 189 26.81 11.19 -18.54
C GLY A 189 27.09 10.49 -17.21
N THR A 190 27.85 9.40 -17.23
CA THR A 190 28.30 8.68 -16.02
C THR A 190 29.63 9.21 -15.49
N LEU A 191 30.17 10.29 -16.08
CA LEU A 191 31.50 10.80 -15.80
C LEU A 191 32.60 9.74 -16.05
N GLY A 192 32.43 8.90 -17.07
CA GLY A 192 33.38 7.84 -17.39
C GLY A 192 33.35 6.67 -16.41
N GLY A 193 32.21 6.44 -15.75
CA GLY A 193 31.98 5.32 -14.83
C GLY A 193 31.78 5.72 -13.37
N GLU A 194 32.23 6.91 -12.96
CA GLU A 194 32.16 7.35 -11.56
C GLU A 194 30.72 7.42 -11.03
N ASN A 195 29.79 7.87 -11.88
CA ASN A 195 28.36 7.98 -11.62
C ASN A 195 27.53 6.88 -12.32
N TYR A 196 28.14 5.81 -12.81
CA TYR A 196 27.36 4.69 -13.34
C TYR A 196 26.74 3.91 -12.17
N PRO A 197 25.43 3.62 -12.18
CA PRO A 197 24.79 2.81 -11.14
C PRO A 197 25.40 1.41 -11.11
N GLN A 198 26.02 1.03 -10.00
CA GLN A 198 26.90 -0.13 -9.94
C GLN A 198 26.92 -0.80 -8.58
N THR A 199 25.97 -0.51 -7.70
CA THR A 199 25.88 -1.10 -6.36
C THR A 199 24.49 -1.72 -6.16
N PRO A 200 24.33 -2.71 -5.25
CA PRO A 200 23.07 -3.44 -5.11
C PRO A 200 21.88 -2.50 -4.88
N CYS A 201 20.80 -2.71 -5.62
CA CYS A 201 19.60 -1.86 -5.59
C CYS A 201 18.36 -2.63 -5.13
N ARG A 202 17.52 -1.98 -4.31
CA ARG A 202 16.11 -2.38 -4.13
C ARG A 202 15.30 -2.04 -5.36
N VAL A 203 14.17 -2.73 -5.53
CA VAL A 203 13.14 -2.40 -6.53
C VAL A 203 12.01 -1.65 -5.82
N LYS A 204 11.71 -0.45 -6.29
CA LYS A 204 10.71 0.44 -5.70
C LYS A 204 9.65 0.86 -6.72
N PHE A 205 8.41 1.02 -6.24
CA PHE A 205 7.28 1.52 -7.02
C PHE A 205 6.58 2.62 -6.24
N SER A 206 6.33 3.76 -6.87
CA SER A 206 5.71 4.89 -6.19
C SER A 206 4.72 5.65 -7.06
N LEU A 207 3.68 6.17 -6.41
CA LEU A 207 2.85 7.25 -6.93
C LEU A 207 2.90 8.39 -5.92
N TRP A 208 3.35 9.56 -6.37
CA TRP A 208 3.57 10.70 -5.48
C TRP A 208 3.24 12.05 -6.15
N PRO A 209 2.84 13.06 -5.35
CA PRO A 209 2.53 14.39 -5.86
C PRO A 209 3.80 15.26 -5.89
N ALA A 210 4.45 15.40 -7.05
CA ALA A 210 5.54 16.37 -7.24
C ALA A 210 5.03 17.82 -7.27
N GLY A 211 3.85 18.03 -7.83
CA GLY A 211 3.17 19.32 -7.97
C GLY A 211 2.54 19.83 -6.68
N THR A 212 3.32 20.02 -5.62
CA THR A 212 2.83 20.57 -4.34
C THR A 212 3.16 22.04 -4.19
N LYS A 213 2.36 22.80 -3.45
CA LYS A 213 2.58 24.24 -3.17
C LYS A 213 3.91 24.53 -2.44
N LYS A 214 4.55 23.51 -1.87
CA LYS A 214 5.83 23.62 -1.15
C LYS A 214 7.03 23.19 -2.01
N ALA A 215 6.79 22.55 -3.16
CA ALA A 215 7.85 22.07 -4.03
C ALA A 215 8.60 23.24 -4.69
N ALA A 216 9.83 22.97 -5.14
CA ALA A 216 10.59 23.92 -5.93
C ALA A 216 9.86 24.21 -7.25
N GLN A 217 9.97 25.44 -7.74
CA GLN A 217 9.29 25.87 -8.96
C GLN A 217 9.63 24.97 -10.15
N GLY A 218 10.89 24.54 -10.29
CA GLY A 218 11.32 23.63 -11.35
C GLY A 218 10.65 22.25 -11.27
N THR A 219 10.46 21.70 -10.07
CA THR A 219 9.73 20.44 -9.85
C THR A 219 8.25 20.58 -10.21
N ILE A 220 7.62 21.69 -9.84
CA ILE A 220 6.22 21.97 -10.21
C ILE A 220 6.08 22.07 -11.73
N GLU A 221 7.00 22.78 -12.40
CA GLU A 221 7.00 22.94 -13.85
C GLU A 221 7.24 21.60 -14.58
N TRP A 222 8.20 20.81 -14.11
CA TRP A 222 8.49 19.47 -14.63
C TRP A 222 7.28 18.54 -14.50
N ALA A 223 6.59 18.56 -13.35
CA ALA A 223 5.39 17.76 -13.12
C ALA A 223 4.14 18.28 -13.85
N GLY A 224 4.23 19.39 -14.60
CA GLY A 224 3.13 19.95 -15.36
C GLY A 224 2.16 20.82 -14.55
N GLY A 225 2.58 21.31 -13.38
CA GLY A 225 1.80 22.19 -12.52
C GLY A 225 1.48 21.59 -11.15
N LEU A 226 0.53 22.21 -10.46
CA LEU A 226 0.02 21.70 -9.18
C LEU A 226 -0.95 20.53 -9.39
N VAL A 227 -1.01 19.63 -8.42
CA VAL A 227 -2.03 18.58 -8.39
C VAL A 227 -3.43 19.18 -8.17
N ASP A 228 -4.38 18.77 -9.01
CA ASP A 228 -5.79 19.11 -8.88
C ASP A 228 -6.53 18.06 -8.03
N TRP A 229 -6.54 18.24 -6.71
CA TRP A 229 -7.13 17.26 -5.80
C TRP A 229 -8.64 17.09 -5.92
N ASP A 230 -9.35 18.00 -6.61
CA ASP A 230 -10.78 17.82 -6.91
C ASP A 230 -11.00 16.72 -7.97
N ALA A 231 -9.96 16.33 -8.71
CA ALA A 231 -9.97 15.24 -9.69
C ALA A 231 -9.56 13.88 -9.12
N ALA A 232 -9.22 13.80 -7.81
CA ALA A 232 -8.92 12.54 -7.14
C ALA A 232 -10.14 11.59 -7.17
N PRO A 233 -9.94 10.26 -7.10
CA PRO A 233 -8.69 9.55 -6.87
C PRO A 233 -7.78 9.45 -8.10
N PHE A 234 -6.48 9.32 -7.86
CA PHE A 234 -5.47 9.05 -8.88
C PHE A 234 -4.78 7.72 -8.60
N THR A 235 -4.66 6.86 -9.62
CA THR A 235 -4.22 5.49 -9.43
C THR A 235 -3.16 5.07 -10.43
N MET A 236 -2.05 4.54 -9.93
CA MET A 236 -1.05 3.78 -10.68
C MET A 236 -1.33 2.29 -10.45
N VAL A 237 -1.18 1.46 -11.48
CA VAL A 237 -1.41 0.02 -11.37
C VAL A 237 -0.15 -0.75 -11.75
N LEU A 238 0.29 -1.64 -10.86
CA LEU A 238 1.34 -2.63 -11.14
C LEU A 238 0.67 -4.00 -11.34
N GLY A 239 0.77 -4.56 -12.54
CA GLY A 239 0.12 -5.84 -12.86
C GLY A 239 1.01 -7.05 -12.60
N LYS A 240 2.20 -7.04 -13.21
CA LYS A 240 3.16 -8.13 -13.17
C LYS A 240 4.57 -7.57 -13.10
N LEU A 241 5.39 -8.19 -12.27
CA LEU A 241 6.80 -7.87 -12.13
C LEU A 241 7.62 -9.14 -12.30
N ARG A 242 8.65 -9.09 -13.13
CA ARG A 242 9.70 -10.10 -13.15
C ARG A 242 11.02 -9.44 -12.76
N VAL A 243 11.67 -10.00 -11.75
CA VAL A 243 13.00 -9.59 -11.32
C VAL A 243 13.94 -10.78 -11.46
N LYS A 244 15.08 -10.53 -12.09
CA LYS A 244 16.18 -11.46 -12.20
C LYS A 244 17.41 -10.84 -11.57
N ASP A 245 17.89 -11.43 -10.50
CA ASP A 245 19.22 -11.17 -9.97
C ASP A 245 20.26 -11.89 -10.83
N PHE A 246 21.36 -11.23 -11.18
CA PHE A 246 22.48 -11.91 -11.87
C PHE A 246 23.36 -12.70 -10.91
N HIS A 247 23.18 -12.52 -9.61
CA HIS A 247 23.87 -13.29 -8.58
C HIS A 247 22.93 -14.29 -7.89
N THR A 248 23.53 -15.28 -7.22
CA THR A 248 22.82 -16.32 -6.45
C THR A 248 23.23 -16.32 -4.98
N GLY A 249 23.80 -15.22 -4.49
CA GLY A 249 24.22 -15.07 -3.10
C GLY A 249 23.05 -14.89 -2.15
N LYS A 250 23.33 -14.93 -0.84
CA LYS A 250 22.32 -14.66 0.19
C LYS A 250 22.19 -13.19 0.55
N GLU A 251 23.29 -12.44 0.47
CA GLU A 251 23.37 -11.02 0.81
C GLU A 251 24.60 -10.37 0.15
N TYR A 252 24.57 -9.04 0.08
CA TYR A 252 25.65 -8.19 -0.44
C TYR A 252 26.28 -7.38 0.70
N THR A 253 27.58 -7.16 0.65
CA THR A 253 28.27 -6.31 1.63
C THR A 253 29.29 -5.41 0.93
N TYR A 254 29.27 -4.12 1.25
CA TYR A 254 30.28 -3.16 0.81
C TYR A 254 31.62 -3.49 1.49
N GLY A 255 32.60 -3.90 0.70
CA GLY A 255 33.93 -4.29 1.18
C GLY A 255 34.80 -3.11 1.61
N ASP A 256 34.49 -1.92 1.11
CA ASP A 256 35.10 -0.63 1.45
C ASP A 256 34.10 0.53 1.25
N HIS A 257 34.57 1.77 1.28
CA HIS A 257 33.75 2.99 1.17
C HIS A 257 33.79 3.64 -0.23
N SER A 258 34.24 2.90 -1.27
CA SER A 258 34.41 3.46 -2.61
C SER A 258 33.10 3.67 -3.38
N GLY A 259 32.07 2.86 -3.07
CA GLY A 259 30.84 2.79 -3.89
C GLY A 259 31.10 2.21 -5.28
N SER A 260 32.15 1.39 -5.44
CA SER A 260 32.41 0.68 -6.70
C SER A 260 31.90 -0.76 -6.64
N PHE A 261 31.48 -1.30 -7.79
CA PHE A 261 30.96 -2.66 -7.87
C PHE A 261 32.01 -3.70 -7.46
N GLU A 262 33.31 -3.42 -7.66
CA GLU A 262 34.42 -4.30 -7.25
C GLU A 262 34.56 -4.41 -5.73
N SER A 263 34.02 -3.43 -4.98
CA SER A 263 34.00 -3.49 -3.52
C SER A 263 32.93 -4.45 -2.99
N ILE A 264 31.91 -4.78 -3.80
CA ILE A 264 30.75 -5.56 -3.37
C ILE A 264 31.13 -7.03 -3.20
N LYS A 265 30.95 -7.53 -1.98
CA LYS A 265 31.11 -8.93 -1.64
C LYS A 265 29.76 -9.62 -1.70
N VAL A 266 29.69 -10.69 -2.47
CA VAL A 266 28.52 -11.56 -2.57
C VAL A 266 28.74 -12.76 -1.66
N GLU A 267 27.97 -12.85 -0.58
CA GLU A 267 28.11 -13.95 0.38
C GLU A 267 27.36 -15.20 -0.13
N GLU A 268 28.02 -16.36 -0.08
CA GLU A 268 27.43 -17.62 -0.52
C GLU A 268 26.28 -18.07 0.41
N GLY A 269 25.26 -18.69 -0.19
CA GLY A 269 24.13 -19.29 0.52
C GLY A 269 22.79 -19.00 -0.14
N ASN A 270 21.71 -19.51 0.45
CA ASN A 270 20.37 -19.20 -0.01
C ASN A 270 19.90 -17.88 0.61
N SER A 271 19.37 -16.98 -0.20
CA SER A 271 18.76 -15.75 0.29
C SER A 271 17.52 -16.02 1.14
N THR A 272 17.20 -15.07 2.00
CA THR A 272 15.95 -15.05 2.77
C THR A 272 14.76 -15.05 1.82
N THR A 273 14.80 -14.24 0.76
CA THR A 273 13.76 -14.15 -0.26
C THR A 273 13.51 -15.48 -0.96
N VAL A 274 14.56 -16.19 -1.42
CA VAL A 274 14.43 -17.54 -2.00
C VAL A 274 13.78 -18.49 -1.01
N THR A 275 14.13 -18.38 0.27
CA THR A 275 13.53 -19.22 1.32
C THR A 275 12.04 -18.94 1.49
N GLU A 276 11.62 -17.68 1.50
CA GLU A 276 10.20 -17.28 1.59
C GLU A 276 9.42 -17.66 0.33
N LEU A 277 9.96 -17.42 -0.87
CA LEU A 277 9.34 -17.78 -2.15
C LEU A 277 9.07 -19.28 -2.30
N ASN A 278 9.92 -20.12 -1.70
CA ASN A 278 9.77 -21.57 -1.74
C ASN A 278 8.95 -22.15 -0.58
N LYS A 279 8.36 -21.31 0.28
CA LYS A 279 7.53 -21.84 1.36
C LYS A 279 6.27 -22.51 0.82
N PRO A 280 5.87 -23.66 1.39
CA PRO A 280 4.58 -24.22 1.07
C PRO A 280 3.48 -23.23 1.51
N PRO A 281 2.36 -23.18 0.77
CA PRO A 281 1.25 -22.32 1.14
C PRO A 281 0.80 -22.61 2.59
N PRO A 282 0.35 -21.58 3.33
CA PRO A 282 -0.09 -21.77 4.70
C PRO A 282 -1.22 -22.80 4.74
N LYS A 283 -1.09 -23.78 5.65
CA LYS A 283 -2.11 -24.82 5.86
C LYS A 283 -3.47 -24.16 6.15
N THR A 284 -4.52 -24.62 5.46
CA THR A 284 -5.87 -24.14 5.70
C THR A 284 -6.33 -24.51 7.12
N ALA A 285 -7.42 -23.90 7.62
CA ALA A 285 -7.98 -24.30 8.91
C ALA A 285 -8.37 -25.79 8.92
N ALA A 286 -8.80 -26.34 7.77
CA ALA A 286 -9.10 -27.75 7.60
C ALA A 286 -7.83 -28.63 7.66
N ASP A 287 -6.74 -28.20 7.01
CA ASP A 287 -5.47 -28.92 7.08
C ASP A 287 -4.88 -28.90 8.49
N LYS A 288 -4.93 -27.72 9.15
CA LYS A 288 -4.53 -27.56 10.55
C LYS A 288 -5.37 -28.44 11.48
N TRP A 289 -6.67 -28.57 11.22
CA TRP A 289 -7.56 -29.45 11.95
C TRP A 289 -7.15 -30.91 11.76
N ASN A 290 -6.97 -31.36 10.51
CA ASN A 290 -6.60 -32.74 10.21
C ASN A 290 -5.24 -33.14 10.80
N ASP A 291 -4.31 -32.20 10.93
CA ASP A 291 -3.00 -32.43 11.54
C ASP A 291 -3.02 -32.54 13.08
N LEU A 292 -4.14 -32.24 13.73
CA LEU A 292 -4.24 -32.38 15.18
C LEU A 292 -4.14 -33.86 15.59
N GLY A 293 -3.45 -34.13 16.69
CA GLY A 293 -3.43 -35.47 17.28
C GLY A 293 -4.84 -35.91 17.73
N GLU A 294 -5.07 -37.22 17.83
CA GLU A 294 -6.37 -37.79 18.23
C GLU A 294 -6.85 -37.24 19.59
N GLY A 295 -5.93 -37.05 20.54
CA GLY A 295 -6.24 -36.45 21.84
C GLY A 295 -6.68 -34.98 21.76
N ALA A 296 -6.13 -34.20 20.83
CA ALA A 296 -6.52 -32.80 20.62
C ALA A 296 -7.91 -32.70 19.98
N HIS A 297 -8.20 -33.56 19.00
CA HIS A 297 -9.54 -33.71 18.43
C HIS A 297 -10.57 -34.03 19.52
N ILE A 298 -10.31 -35.05 20.34
CA ILE A 298 -11.20 -35.45 21.45
C ILE A 298 -11.39 -34.29 22.43
N GLY A 299 -10.32 -33.59 22.79
CA GLY A 299 -10.37 -32.44 23.70
C GLY A 299 -11.29 -31.33 23.18
N ILE A 300 -11.18 -30.98 21.90
CA ILE A 300 -12.02 -29.94 21.28
C ILE A 300 -13.48 -30.39 21.21
N TYR A 301 -13.76 -31.64 20.80
CA TYR A 301 -15.12 -32.17 20.78
C TYR A 301 -15.77 -32.17 22.17
N CYS A 302 -15.07 -32.63 23.19
CA CYS A 302 -15.56 -32.63 24.57
C CYS A 302 -15.83 -31.20 25.07
N GLY A 303 -14.91 -30.26 24.78
CA GLY A 303 -15.08 -28.85 25.14
C GLY A 303 -16.30 -28.22 24.46
N ALA A 304 -16.48 -28.44 23.16
CA ALA A 304 -17.63 -27.94 22.40
C ALA A 304 -18.95 -28.54 22.92
N ALA A 305 -18.98 -29.84 23.22
CA ALA A 305 -20.15 -30.50 23.78
C ALA A 305 -20.52 -29.93 25.16
N ALA A 306 -19.54 -29.75 26.06
CA ALA A 306 -19.77 -29.16 27.37
C ALA A 306 -20.28 -27.72 27.28
N GLY A 307 -19.67 -26.91 26.40
CA GLY A 307 -20.12 -25.54 26.12
C GLY A 307 -21.56 -25.49 25.59
N GLY A 308 -21.90 -26.39 24.65
CA GLY A 308 -23.25 -26.52 24.12
C GLY A 308 -24.29 -26.87 25.18
N VAL A 309 -23.96 -27.82 26.07
CA VAL A 309 -24.83 -28.18 27.20
C VAL A 309 -25.06 -26.99 28.13
N LEU A 310 -24.01 -26.23 28.45
CA LEU A 310 -24.13 -25.02 29.29
C LEU A 310 -24.98 -23.94 28.61
N ALA A 311 -24.82 -23.73 27.31
CA ALA A 311 -25.63 -22.78 26.55
C ALA A 311 -27.11 -23.17 26.53
N ILE A 312 -27.43 -24.45 26.31
CA ILE A 312 -28.80 -24.97 26.35
C ILE A 312 -29.39 -24.81 27.75
N ALA A 313 -28.64 -25.16 28.80
CA ALA A 313 -29.09 -25.00 30.18
C ALA A 313 -29.37 -23.53 30.52
N ALA A 314 -28.49 -22.61 30.12
CA ALA A 314 -28.68 -21.17 30.30
C ALA A 314 -29.93 -20.67 29.57
N PHE A 315 -30.14 -21.12 28.32
CA PHE A 315 -31.32 -20.79 27.53
C PHE A 315 -32.61 -21.32 28.19
N LEU A 316 -32.62 -22.56 28.66
CA LEU A 316 -33.76 -23.14 29.38
C LEU A 316 -34.07 -22.37 30.67
N ILE A 317 -33.05 -22.00 31.46
CA ILE A 317 -33.22 -21.18 32.65
C ILE A 317 -33.81 -19.81 32.29
N PHE A 318 -33.33 -19.18 31.21
CA PHE A 318 -33.88 -17.93 30.72
C PHE A 318 -35.37 -18.07 30.35
N CYS A 319 -35.74 -19.08 29.57
CA CYS A 319 -37.13 -19.36 29.19
C CYS A 319 -38.02 -19.61 30.43
N LEU A 320 -37.53 -20.37 31.41
CA LEU A 320 -38.26 -20.63 32.66
C LEU A 320 -38.44 -19.35 33.49
N ARG A 321 -37.43 -18.48 33.56
CA ARG A 321 -37.55 -17.18 34.25
C ARG A 321 -38.54 -16.25 33.56
N GLN A 322 -38.51 -16.17 32.23
CA GLN A 322 -39.50 -15.41 31.46
C GLN A 322 -40.92 -15.92 31.68
N ARG A 323 -41.12 -17.25 31.63
CA ARG A 323 -42.43 -17.84 31.91
C ARG A 323 -42.93 -17.57 33.33
N ARG A 324 -42.03 -17.53 34.33
CA ARG A 324 -42.39 -17.16 35.71
C ARG A 324 -42.79 -15.68 35.83
N LYS A 325 -42.07 -14.77 35.17
CA LYS A 325 -42.41 -13.34 35.13
C LYS A 325 -43.78 -13.12 34.48
N GLY A 326 -44.03 -13.70 33.31
CA GLY A 326 -45.34 -13.59 32.65
C GLY A 326 -46.50 -14.16 33.49
N ARG A 327 -46.29 -15.26 34.22
CA ARG A 327 -47.29 -15.76 35.19
C ARG A 327 -47.53 -14.79 36.36
N LEU A 328 -46.49 -14.12 36.85
CA LEU A 328 -46.61 -13.15 37.94
C LEU A 328 -47.37 -11.90 37.46
N GLU A 329 -47.06 -11.40 36.27
CA GLU A 329 -47.76 -10.28 35.64
C GLU A 329 -49.25 -10.59 35.43
N HIS A 330 -49.60 -11.76 34.89
CA HIS A 330 -51.00 -12.19 34.76
C HIS A 330 -51.71 -12.32 36.13
N ALA A 331 -51.00 -12.77 37.18
CA ALA A 331 -51.60 -12.86 38.51
C ALA A 331 -51.86 -11.47 39.13
N LEU A 332 -50.96 -10.51 38.90
CA LEU A 332 -51.12 -9.12 39.34
C LEU A 332 -52.24 -8.41 38.57
N ASP A 333 -52.34 -8.62 37.26
CA ASP A 333 -53.40 -8.02 36.42
C ASP A 333 -54.81 -8.46 36.87
N ASN A 334 -54.99 -9.74 37.21
CA ASN A 334 -56.25 -10.23 37.78
C ASN A 334 -56.62 -9.55 39.11
N ASN A 335 -55.64 -9.23 39.96
CA ASN A 335 -55.88 -8.51 41.20
C ASN A 335 -56.21 -7.03 40.94
N GLN A 336 -55.49 -6.40 40.02
CA GLN A 336 -55.70 -5.00 39.66
C GLN A 336 -57.08 -4.78 39.01
N TYR A 337 -57.55 -5.71 38.19
CA TYR A 337 -58.91 -5.68 37.65
C TYR A 337 -59.97 -5.80 38.75
N ALA A 338 -59.75 -6.64 39.77
CA ALA A 338 -60.65 -6.79 40.91
C ALA A 338 -60.67 -5.53 41.81
N GLU A 339 -59.51 -4.92 42.05
CA GLU A 339 -59.37 -3.66 42.78
C GLU A 339 -60.04 -2.51 42.03
N ASN A 340 -59.73 -2.31 40.75
CA ASN A 340 -60.34 -1.28 39.91
C ASN A 340 -61.87 -1.41 39.84
N ARG A 341 -62.40 -2.64 39.81
CA ARG A 341 -63.86 -2.88 39.85
C ARG A 341 -64.46 -2.46 41.19
N THR A 342 -63.77 -2.73 42.30
CA THR A 342 -64.19 -2.35 43.65
C THR A 342 -64.13 -0.84 43.82
N GLU A 343 -63.08 -0.20 43.30
CA GLU A 343 -62.89 1.26 43.33
C GLU A 343 -63.95 1.97 42.48
N MET A 344 -64.26 1.46 41.27
CA MET A 344 -65.38 1.93 40.44
C MET A 344 -66.73 1.83 41.16
N GLN A 345 -66.98 0.74 41.90
CA GLN A 345 -68.21 0.61 42.70
C GLN A 345 -68.25 1.66 43.82
N ASN A 346 -67.12 1.95 44.48
CA ASN A 346 -67.03 3.01 45.48
C ASN A 346 -67.27 4.39 44.87
N PHE A 347 -66.64 4.71 43.74
CA PHE A 347 -66.89 5.96 42.99
C PHE A 347 -68.36 6.12 42.60
N GLN A 348 -69.02 5.05 42.13
CA GLN A 348 -70.45 5.10 41.81
C GLN A 348 -71.32 5.37 43.04
N ASN A 349 -70.96 4.79 44.20
CA ASN A 349 -71.67 5.03 45.45
C ASN A 349 -71.46 6.46 45.96
N ASP A 350 -70.23 6.98 45.91
CA ASP A 350 -69.91 8.36 46.28
C ASP A 350 -70.57 9.37 45.34
N TRP A 351 -70.60 9.09 44.04
CA TRP A 351 -71.29 9.93 43.06
C TRP A 351 -72.80 10.01 43.34
N LYS A 352 -73.45 8.85 43.59
CA LYS A 352 -74.86 8.81 44.00
C LYS A 352 -75.11 9.56 45.32
N ALA A 353 -74.19 9.48 46.27
CA ALA A 353 -74.28 10.24 47.52
C ALA A 353 -74.09 11.75 47.31
N SER A 354 -73.30 12.16 46.31
CA SER A 354 -73.06 13.57 45.97
C SER A 354 -74.22 14.22 45.21
N GLU A 355 -74.91 13.49 44.33
CA GLU A 355 -76.12 13.97 43.64
C GLU A 355 -77.26 14.26 44.63
N PHE A 356 -77.37 13.45 45.70
CA PHE A 356 -78.31 13.69 46.79
C PHE A 356 -78.04 15.00 47.57
N LYS A 357 -76.82 15.55 47.50
CA LYS A 357 -76.41 16.74 48.24
C LYS A 357 -76.52 18.06 47.45
N ASN A 358 -76.52 18.02 46.11
CA ASN A 358 -76.44 19.23 45.27
C ASN A 358 -77.57 19.38 44.21
N GLY A 359 -78.60 18.54 44.21
CA GLY A 359 -79.75 18.62 43.30
C GLY A 359 -80.91 19.49 43.80
N GLY A 360 -80.79 20.82 43.71
CA GLY A 360 -81.89 21.76 43.97
C GLY A 360 -81.96 22.87 42.91
N TYR A 361 -82.47 22.54 41.71
CA TYR A 361 -82.78 23.53 40.67
C TYR A 361 -83.92 24.45 41.12
N LYS A 362 -83.67 25.76 41.27
CA LYS A 362 -84.71 26.80 41.39
C LYS A 362 -85.03 27.37 40.00
N GLN A 363 -86.30 27.30 39.58
CA GLN A 363 -86.83 27.95 38.38
C GLN A 363 -86.69 29.47 38.48
N VAL A 364 -86.33 30.11 37.37
CA VAL A 364 -86.50 31.56 37.15
C VAL A 364 -87.67 31.72 36.17
N ASN A 365 -88.73 32.42 36.58
CA ASN A 365 -89.82 32.88 35.72
C ASN A 365 -90.12 34.36 36.06
N ASN A 366 -90.50 35.12 35.04
CA ASN A 366 -90.85 36.56 35.01
C ASN A 366 -91.36 37.20 36.30
#